data_AF-A0A7V2AU90-F1
#
_entry.id   AF-A0A7V2AU90-F1
#
_cell.length_a   1.000
_cell.length_b   1.000
_cell.length_c   1.000
_cell.angle_alpha   90.00
_cell.angle_beta   90.00
_cell.angle_gamma   90.00
#
_symmetry.space_group_name_H-M   'P 1'
#
loop_
_entity.id
_entity.type
_entity.pdbx_description
1 polymer ?
#
loop_
_entity_poly.entity_id
_entity_poly.type
_entity_poly.pdbx_seq_one_letter_code
_entity_poly.pdbx_strand_id
1 'polypeptide(L)'
;MYERIREIAGRLGPQMALFAREIAAAAGTAGHGEGPGGLIERHMASMLSYDLVFHDPAGNIIGVLVGADEGFTVLLRSSAAPGGTGRAGSTVPGPGIADTIASHVYAGHILGDGGMLRRGTVVVACSCAGEALHDEAGRLLMEDTLPGLGIFPGITILEGAGDDGPAGPEGDPVETDRLVKAASEDAILAYRLLT
;
A
#
# COMPACT_ATOMS: atom_id res chain seq x y z
N MET A 1 -16.06 11.17 12.18
CA MET A 1 -15.21 10.03 11.83
C MET A 1 -14.29 10.33 10.67
N TYR A 2 -14.81 10.73 9.50
CA TYR A 2 -13.98 11.09 8.33
C TYR A 2 -12.99 12.23 8.61
N GLU A 3 -13.39 13.25 9.39
CA GLU A 3 -12.44 14.28 9.84
C GLU A 3 -11.29 13.72 10.66
N ARG A 4 -11.56 12.74 11.55
CA ARG A 4 -10.52 12.07 12.32
C ARG A 4 -9.55 11.30 11.43
N ILE A 5 -10.05 10.64 10.37
CA ILE A 5 -9.20 9.98 9.37
C ILE A 5 -8.27 11.00 8.69
N ARG A 6 -8.81 12.14 8.28
CA ARG A 6 -8.01 13.22 7.65
C ARG A 6 -7.00 13.84 8.61
N GLU A 7 -7.38 14.06 9.87
CA GLU A 7 -6.48 14.56 10.91
C GLU A 7 -5.31 13.62 11.16
N ILE A 8 -5.57 12.31 11.29
CA ILE A 8 -4.51 11.30 11.44
C ILE A 8 -3.63 11.29 10.19
N ALA A 9 -4.23 11.26 8.99
CA ALA A 9 -3.49 11.27 7.74
C ALA A 9 -2.56 12.50 7.64
N GLY A 10 -3.07 13.71 7.92
CA GLY A 10 -2.28 14.94 7.91
C GLY A 10 -1.11 14.92 8.88
N ARG A 11 -1.28 14.28 10.04
CA ARG A 11 -0.21 14.09 11.03
C ARG A 11 0.89 13.13 10.54
N LEU A 12 0.51 12.12 9.76
CA LEU A 12 1.41 11.09 9.22
C LEU A 12 2.05 11.49 7.88
N GLY A 13 1.59 12.59 7.26
CA GLY A 13 2.06 13.05 5.95
C GLY A 13 3.59 13.07 5.78
N PRO A 14 4.37 13.68 6.69
CA PRO A 14 5.82 13.68 6.57
C PRO A 14 6.46 12.28 6.57
N GLN A 15 5.86 11.33 7.31
CA GLN A 15 6.33 9.95 7.37
C GLN A 15 5.95 9.18 6.10
N MET A 16 4.75 9.42 5.56
CA MET A 16 4.32 8.87 4.27
C MET A 16 5.29 9.28 3.15
N ALA A 17 5.61 10.57 3.06
CA ALA A 17 6.52 11.11 2.04
C ALA A 17 7.95 10.57 2.21
N LEU A 18 8.43 10.42 3.45
CA LEU A 18 9.72 9.77 3.70
C LEU A 18 9.72 8.32 3.22
N PHE A 19 8.69 7.56 3.57
CA PHE A 19 8.57 6.15 3.20
C PHE A 19 8.46 5.95 1.68
N ALA A 20 7.69 6.77 0.97
CA ALA A 20 7.63 6.75 -0.49
C ALA A 20 9.01 6.96 -1.13
N ARG A 21 9.78 7.93 -0.64
CA ARG A 21 11.15 8.18 -1.13
C ARG A 21 12.10 7.01 -0.83
N GLU A 22 11.98 6.39 0.34
CA GLU A 22 12.76 5.21 0.69
C GLU A 22 12.46 4.02 -0.24
N ILE A 23 11.18 3.81 -0.60
CA ILE A 23 10.78 2.79 -1.59
C ILE A 23 11.41 3.09 -2.95
N ALA A 24 11.27 4.34 -3.43
CA ALA A 24 11.83 4.76 -4.72
C ALA A 24 13.36 4.59 -4.77
N ALA A 25 14.05 4.93 -3.68
CA ALA A 25 15.49 4.78 -3.55
C ALA A 25 15.93 3.30 -3.53
N ALA A 26 15.26 2.46 -2.72
CA ALA A 26 15.56 1.03 -2.60
C ALA A 26 15.39 0.28 -3.92
N ALA A 27 14.45 0.74 -4.74
CA ALA A 27 14.22 0.14 -6.03
C ALA A 27 15.20 0.64 -7.11
N GLY A 28 15.81 1.81 -6.93
CA GLY A 28 16.92 2.33 -7.74
C GLY A 28 18.25 1.61 -7.54
N THR A 29 18.43 0.90 -6.42
CA THR A 29 19.68 0.22 -6.03
C THR A 29 19.59 -1.31 -6.12
N ALA A 30 18.55 -1.84 -6.77
CA ALA A 30 18.30 -3.27 -6.92
C ALA A 30 19.56 -4.02 -7.44
N GLY A 31 20.22 -4.74 -6.52
CA GLY A 31 21.48 -5.45 -6.76
C GLY A 31 22.49 -5.35 -5.60
N HIS A 32 22.37 -4.34 -4.72
CA HIS A 32 23.20 -4.19 -3.51
C HIS A 32 22.35 -3.72 -2.32
N GLY A 33 21.75 -4.66 -1.58
CA GLY A 33 20.98 -4.36 -0.35
C GLY A 33 19.60 -5.01 -0.31
N GLU A 34 18.80 -4.60 0.67
CA GLU A 34 17.39 -4.96 0.77
C GLU A 34 16.59 -4.27 -0.33
N GLY A 35 15.86 -5.05 -1.14
CA GLY A 35 14.97 -4.51 -2.17
C GLY A 35 13.69 -3.89 -1.56
N PRO A 36 12.86 -3.20 -2.37
CA PRO A 36 11.67 -2.49 -1.90
C PRO A 36 10.70 -3.39 -1.12
N GLY A 37 10.57 -4.67 -1.49
CA GLY A 37 9.71 -5.62 -0.77
C GLY A 37 10.08 -5.81 0.69
N GLY A 38 11.37 -6.01 1.00
CA GLY A 38 11.81 -6.17 2.40
C GLY A 38 11.64 -4.89 3.21
N LEU A 39 11.91 -3.74 2.59
CA LEU A 39 11.70 -2.44 3.21
C LEU A 39 10.23 -2.23 3.59
N ILE A 40 9.30 -2.54 2.67
CA ILE A 40 7.86 -2.43 2.91
C ILE A 40 7.43 -3.39 4.03
N GLU A 41 7.83 -4.66 3.96
CA GLU A 41 7.50 -5.67 4.97
C GLU A 41 7.94 -5.24 6.37
N ARG A 42 9.21 -4.83 6.50
CA ARG A 42 9.78 -4.38 7.77
C ARG A 42 9.05 -3.16 8.31
N HIS A 43 8.74 -2.18 7.45
CA HIS A 43 8.04 -0.97 7.85
C HIS A 43 6.63 -1.27 8.35
N MET A 44 5.88 -2.08 7.59
CA MET A 44 4.55 -2.54 7.99
C MET A 44 4.57 -3.31 9.31
N ALA A 45 5.53 -4.22 9.50
CA ALA A 45 5.62 -5.08 10.67
C ALA A 45 6.12 -4.36 11.93
N SER A 46 7.03 -3.40 11.79
CA SER A 46 7.75 -2.81 12.92
C SER A 46 7.28 -1.42 13.32
N MET A 47 6.73 -0.66 12.37
CA MET A 47 6.42 0.77 12.54
C MET A 47 4.93 1.08 12.49
N LEU A 48 4.11 0.16 11.95
CA LEU A 48 2.70 0.37 11.70
C LEU A 48 1.84 -0.64 12.47
N SER A 49 0.53 -0.41 12.49
CA SER A 49 -0.41 -1.11 13.37
C SER A 49 -1.00 -2.40 12.78
N TYR A 50 -0.28 -3.07 11.88
CA TYR A 50 -0.76 -4.32 11.25
C TYR A 50 -0.69 -5.50 12.22
N ASP A 51 -1.70 -6.35 12.22
CA ASP A 51 -1.76 -7.54 13.09
C ASP A 51 -0.91 -8.68 12.54
N LEU A 52 -0.84 -8.79 11.21
CA LEU A 52 -0.04 -9.77 10.50
C LEU A 52 0.61 -9.12 9.29
N VAL A 53 1.90 -9.39 9.07
CA VAL A 53 2.65 -8.96 7.89
C VAL A 53 3.50 -10.11 7.40
N PHE A 54 3.49 -10.37 6.09
CA PHE A 54 4.28 -11.41 5.44
C PHE A 54 4.39 -11.13 3.94
N HIS A 55 5.23 -11.90 3.25
CA HIS A 55 5.26 -11.93 1.79
C HIS A 55 4.86 -13.30 1.26
N ASP A 56 4.29 -13.31 0.05
CA ASP A 56 3.96 -14.56 -0.64
C ASP A 56 5.04 -14.95 -1.68
N PRO A 57 4.97 -16.17 -2.23
CA PRO A 57 5.95 -16.63 -3.22
C PRO A 57 5.96 -15.82 -4.53
N ALA A 58 4.90 -15.07 -4.81
CA ALA A 58 4.82 -14.21 -5.99
C ALA A 58 5.41 -12.80 -5.76
N GLY A 59 5.91 -12.52 -4.56
CA GLY A 59 6.53 -11.23 -4.22
C GLY A 59 5.51 -10.15 -3.85
N ASN A 60 4.30 -10.53 -3.48
CA ASN A 60 3.37 -9.62 -2.81
C ASN A 60 3.80 -9.46 -1.36
N ILE A 61 3.79 -8.23 -0.85
CA ILE A 61 3.88 -7.94 0.58
C ILE A 61 2.46 -7.70 1.08
N ILE A 62 2.03 -8.43 2.10
CA ILE A 62 0.67 -8.41 2.63
C ILE A 62 0.69 -7.98 4.08
N GLY A 63 -0.09 -6.97 4.42
CA GLY A 63 -0.45 -6.60 5.78
C GLY A 63 -1.93 -6.81 6.03
N VAL A 64 -2.28 -7.35 7.20
CA VAL A 64 -3.66 -7.63 7.60
C VAL A 64 -3.98 -6.89 8.89
N LEU A 65 -5.15 -6.25 8.90
CA LEU A 65 -5.80 -5.65 10.06
C LEU A 65 -7.11 -6.37 10.31
N VAL A 66 -7.15 -7.19 11.34
CA VAL A 66 -8.29 -8.04 11.65
C VAL A 66 -9.44 -7.18 12.19
N GLY A 67 -10.64 -7.41 11.66
CA GLY A 67 -11.88 -6.78 12.16
C GLY A 67 -12.31 -7.34 13.51
N ALA A 68 -13.20 -6.63 14.19
CA ALA A 68 -13.76 -7.11 15.46
C ALA A 68 -14.73 -8.29 15.29
N ASP A 69 -15.38 -8.42 14.13
CA ASP A 69 -16.39 -9.43 13.82
C ASP A 69 -15.99 -10.23 12.55
N GLU A 70 -16.67 -11.36 12.30
CA GLU A 70 -16.66 -11.99 10.97
C GLU A 70 -17.38 -11.07 9.98
N GLY A 71 -16.63 -10.14 9.40
CA GLY A 71 -17.16 -9.05 8.59
C GLY A 71 -16.64 -9.03 7.17
N PHE A 72 -17.12 -8.05 6.42
CA PHE A 72 -16.67 -7.77 5.05
C PHE A 72 -15.16 -7.55 5.01
N THR A 73 -14.46 -8.07 4.00
CA THR A 73 -13.03 -7.83 3.83
C THR A 73 -12.80 -6.85 2.68
N VAL A 74 -12.04 -5.79 2.95
CA VAL A 74 -11.56 -4.85 1.93
C VAL A 74 -10.09 -5.10 1.66
N LEU A 75 -9.73 -5.24 0.37
CA LEU A 75 -8.33 -5.31 -0.08
C LEU A 75 -7.92 -3.96 -0.67
N LEU A 76 -6.87 -3.34 -0.15
CA LEU A 76 -6.15 -2.23 -0.79
C LEU A 76 -4.97 -2.84 -1.57
N ARG A 77 -4.99 -2.79 -2.89
CA ARG A 77 -3.94 -3.42 -3.72
C ARG A 77 -3.22 -2.36 -4.56
N SER A 78 -1.91 -2.29 -4.40
CA SER A 78 -1.01 -1.50 -5.25
C SER A 78 0.05 -2.39 -5.90
N SER A 79 0.63 -1.93 -7.00
CA SER A 79 1.75 -2.61 -7.62
C SER A 79 2.79 -1.68 -8.21
N ALA A 80 4.02 -2.19 -8.20
CA ALA A 80 5.15 -1.57 -8.85
C ALA A 80 5.31 -1.82 -10.35
N ALA A 81 4.30 -2.37 -11.03
CA ALA A 81 4.33 -2.47 -12.48
C ALA A 81 4.20 -1.08 -13.12
N PRO A 82 5.09 -0.68 -14.03
CA PRO A 82 4.95 0.60 -14.72
C PRO A 82 3.72 0.56 -15.63
N GLY A 83 2.75 1.44 -15.36
CA GLY A 83 1.59 1.69 -16.22
C GLY A 83 1.92 2.42 -17.52
N GLY A 84 3.03 2.10 -18.19
CA GLY A 84 3.41 2.74 -19.44
C GLY A 84 4.58 2.06 -20.13
N THR A 85 4.38 1.69 -21.40
CA THR A 85 5.23 1.23 -22.54
C THR A 85 6.78 1.32 -22.50
N GLY A 86 7.41 1.41 -21.34
CA GLY A 86 8.85 1.56 -21.15
C GLY A 86 9.57 0.22 -21.19
N ARG A 87 10.13 -0.10 -22.35
CA ARG A 87 11.21 -1.06 -22.63
C ARG A 87 11.68 -1.92 -21.43
N ALA A 88 11.32 -3.20 -21.47
CA ALA A 88 11.83 -4.25 -20.60
C ALA A 88 13.36 -4.17 -20.41
N GLY A 89 13.82 -4.09 -19.16
CA GLY A 89 15.25 -4.26 -18.86
C GLY A 89 15.77 -3.79 -17.51
N SER A 90 15.16 -2.79 -16.87
CA SER A 90 15.56 -2.35 -15.52
C SER A 90 14.51 -1.42 -14.94
N THR A 91 13.50 -1.97 -14.29
CA THR A 91 12.34 -1.21 -13.80
C THR A 91 12.56 -0.79 -12.36
N VAL A 92 13.13 0.40 -12.20
CA VAL A 92 12.96 1.20 -10.99
C VAL A 92 11.50 1.70 -11.02
N PRO A 93 10.67 1.41 -10.00
CA PRO A 93 9.39 2.06 -9.76
C PRO A 93 9.53 3.56 -9.96
N GLY A 94 8.72 4.13 -10.85
CA GLY A 94 8.60 5.57 -10.93
C GLY A 94 8.09 6.14 -9.58
N PRO A 95 8.37 7.41 -9.29
CA PRO A 95 7.94 8.06 -8.04
C PRO A 95 6.44 7.88 -7.74
N GLY A 96 5.57 7.88 -8.76
CA GLY A 96 4.13 7.66 -8.58
C GLY A 96 3.74 6.27 -8.03
N ILE A 97 4.52 5.23 -8.31
CA ILE A 97 4.28 3.90 -7.73
C ILE A 97 4.60 3.90 -6.24
N ALA A 98 5.75 4.48 -5.87
CA ALA A 98 6.18 4.51 -4.48
C ALA A 98 5.18 5.30 -3.62
N ASP A 99 4.64 6.38 -4.18
CA ASP A 99 3.57 7.17 -3.56
C ASP A 99 2.30 6.35 -3.34
N THR A 100 1.90 5.57 -4.33
CA THR A 100 0.70 4.72 -4.25
C THR A 100 0.88 3.57 -3.24
N ILE A 101 2.07 2.97 -3.19
CA ILE A 101 2.39 1.98 -2.16
C ILE A 101 2.30 2.63 -0.78
N ALA A 102 2.93 3.79 -0.60
CA ALA A 102 2.90 4.51 0.66
C ALA A 102 1.47 4.89 1.06
N SER A 103 0.64 5.37 0.12
CA SER A 103 -0.74 5.76 0.41
C SER A 103 -1.59 4.58 0.88
N HIS A 104 -1.54 3.43 0.21
CA HIS A 104 -2.27 2.22 0.63
C HIS A 104 -1.77 1.66 1.97
N VAL A 105 -0.45 1.58 2.15
CA VAL A 105 0.18 1.12 3.40
C VAL A 105 -0.24 2.01 4.57
N TYR A 106 -0.23 3.32 4.39
CA TYR A 106 -0.66 4.24 5.43
C TYR A 106 -2.18 4.32 5.57
N ALA A 107 -2.98 4.09 4.53
CA ALA A 107 -4.43 3.98 4.65
C ALA A 107 -4.82 2.83 5.59
N GLY A 108 -4.18 1.67 5.44
CA GLY A 108 -4.32 0.57 6.41
C GLY A 108 -3.89 1.00 7.81
N HIS A 109 -2.70 1.58 7.97
CA HIS A 109 -2.23 2.03 9.28
C HIS A 109 -3.16 3.06 9.94
N ILE A 110 -3.67 4.05 9.19
CA ILE A 110 -4.63 5.04 9.68
C ILE A 110 -5.86 4.32 10.25
N LEU A 111 -6.39 3.35 9.50
CA LEU A 111 -7.50 2.51 9.94
C LEU A 111 -7.15 1.84 11.27
N GLY A 112 -6.01 1.13 11.36
CA GLY A 112 -5.52 0.44 12.55
C GLY A 112 -5.31 1.32 13.79
N ASP A 113 -4.58 2.43 13.65
CA ASP A 113 -4.12 3.28 14.77
C ASP A 113 -5.20 4.24 15.30
N GLY A 114 -6.20 4.57 14.47
CA GLY A 114 -7.19 5.60 14.80
C GLY A 114 -8.18 5.26 15.91
N GLY A 115 -8.04 4.13 16.60
CA GLY A 115 -9.03 3.62 17.57
C GLY A 115 -10.40 3.45 16.92
N MET A 116 -10.42 3.17 15.62
CA MET A 116 -11.63 3.04 14.83
C MET A 116 -12.17 1.63 14.99
N LEU A 117 -13.41 1.51 15.46
CA LEU A 117 -14.10 0.23 15.46
C LEU A 117 -14.42 -0.15 14.01
N ARG A 118 -13.81 -1.24 13.55
CA ARG A 118 -14.06 -1.85 12.23
C ARG A 118 -14.63 -3.23 12.48
N ARG A 119 -15.77 -3.55 11.86
CA ARG A 119 -16.33 -4.89 11.97
C ARG A 119 -15.59 -5.85 11.07
N GLY A 120 -15.23 -5.39 9.87
CA GLY A 120 -14.53 -6.18 8.86
C GLY A 120 -13.00 -6.05 8.86
N THR A 121 -12.37 -6.92 8.10
CA THR A 121 -10.90 -7.01 7.93
C THR A 121 -10.42 -6.10 6.81
N VAL A 122 -9.26 -5.47 7.00
CA VAL A 122 -8.54 -4.76 5.94
C VAL A 122 -7.29 -5.52 5.59
N VAL A 123 -7.10 -5.78 4.31
CA VAL A 123 -5.87 -6.32 3.77
C VAL A 123 -5.23 -5.25 2.91
N VAL A 124 -3.93 -5.03 3.08
CA VAL A 124 -3.13 -4.21 2.18
C VAL A 124 -2.13 -5.13 1.49
N ALA A 125 -2.14 -5.15 0.17
CA ALA A 125 -1.22 -5.95 -0.62
C ALA A 125 -0.45 -5.07 -1.61
N CYS A 126 0.87 -5.10 -1.52
CA CYS A 126 1.77 -4.35 -2.40
C CYS A 126 2.60 -5.34 -3.20
N SER A 127 2.41 -5.36 -4.52
CA SER A 127 3.19 -6.23 -5.40
C SER A 127 4.47 -5.54 -5.84
N CYS A 128 5.61 -6.06 -5.39
CA CYS A 128 6.95 -5.67 -5.84
C CYS A 128 7.48 -6.60 -6.95
N ALA A 129 6.62 -7.44 -7.52
CA ALA A 129 6.96 -8.30 -8.64
C ALA A 129 7.35 -7.45 -9.86
N GLY A 130 8.33 -7.91 -10.62
CA GLY A 130 8.67 -7.27 -11.89
C GLY A 130 7.49 -7.30 -12.87
N GLU A 131 7.49 -6.42 -13.86
CA GLU A 131 6.41 -6.24 -14.84
C GLU A 131 5.92 -7.56 -15.45
N ALA A 132 6.84 -8.49 -15.76
CA ALA A 132 6.51 -9.80 -16.34
C ALA A 132 5.69 -10.72 -15.43
N LEU A 133 5.68 -10.47 -14.11
CA LEU A 133 5.02 -11.27 -13.10
C LEU A 133 3.88 -10.53 -12.41
N HIS A 134 3.54 -9.31 -12.84
CA HIS A 134 2.53 -8.49 -12.19
C HIS A 134 1.13 -9.14 -12.16
N ASP A 135 0.66 -9.58 -13.33
CA ASP A 135 -0.64 -10.24 -13.46
C ASP A 135 -0.67 -11.56 -12.70
N GLU A 136 0.44 -12.30 -12.76
CA GLU A 136 0.59 -13.57 -12.05
C GLU A 136 0.59 -13.36 -10.53
N ALA A 137 1.26 -12.31 -10.03
CA ALA A 137 1.28 -11.97 -8.62
C ALA A 137 -0.10 -11.57 -8.11
N GLY A 138 -0.85 -10.79 -8.88
CA GLY A 138 -2.24 -10.47 -8.56
C GLY A 138 -3.14 -11.71 -8.54
N ARG A 139 -2.97 -12.59 -9.53
CA ARG A 139 -3.73 -13.83 -9.62
C ARG A 139 -3.42 -14.77 -8.46
N LEU A 140 -2.14 -15.00 -8.15
CA LEU A 140 -1.71 -15.88 -7.07
C LEU A 140 -2.18 -15.35 -5.71
N LEU A 141 -2.15 -14.02 -5.50
CA LEU A 141 -2.70 -13.39 -4.31
C LEU A 141 -4.19 -13.75 -4.11
N MET A 142 -4.99 -13.66 -5.17
CA MET A 142 -6.44 -13.83 -5.11
C MET A 142 -6.91 -15.29 -5.18
N GLU A 143 -6.19 -16.14 -5.92
CA GLU A 143 -6.56 -17.55 -6.15
C GLU A 143 -5.93 -18.50 -5.11
N ASP A 144 -4.82 -18.11 -4.47
CA ASP A 144 -4.07 -18.99 -3.56
C ASP A 144 -3.77 -18.33 -2.21
N THR A 145 -3.02 -17.22 -2.18
CA THR A 145 -2.52 -16.62 -0.93
C THR A 145 -3.64 -16.24 0.04
N LEU A 146 -4.59 -15.41 -0.37
CA LEU A 146 -5.69 -14.96 0.51
C LEU A 146 -6.66 -16.10 0.85
N PRO A 147 -7.14 -16.92 -0.12
CA PRO A 147 -7.96 -18.08 0.19
C PRO A 147 -7.29 -19.08 1.13
N GLY A 148 -5.98 -19.29 1.01
CA GLY A 148 -5.19 -20.17 1.88
C GLY A 148 -5.15 -19.70 3.34
N LEU A 149 -5.40 -18.41 3.58
CA LEU A 149 -5.54 -17.81 4.90
C LEU A 149 -7.00 -17.72 5.38
N GLY A 150 -7.95 -18.23 4.57
CA GLY A 150 -9.38 -18.08 4.83
C GLY A 150 -9.89 -16.65 4.61
N ILE A 151 -9.14 -15.81 3.90
CA ILE A 151 -9.49 -14.41 3.63
C ILE A 151 -10.09 -14.31 2.23
N PHE A 152 -11.31 -13.77 2.14
CA PHE A 152 -12.04 -13.60 0.89
C PHE A 152 -12.45 -12.14 0.73
N PRO A 153 -11.64 -11.30 0.05
CA PRO A 153 -11.99 -9.90 -0.18
C PRO A 153 -13.30 -9.77 -0.94
N GLY A 154 -14.23 -8.97 -0.41
CA GLY A 154 -15.50 -8.66 -1.08
C GLY A 154 -15.37 -7.49 -2.05
N ILE A 155 -14.43 -6.56 -1.77
CA ILE A 155 -14.05 -5.46 -2.64
C ILE A 155 -12.53 -5.32 -2.65
N THR A 156 -12.00 -4.97 -3.82
CA THR A 156 -10.62 -4.51 -3.98
C THR A 156 -10.64 -3.04 -4.40
N ILE A 157 -9.92 -2.21 -3.64
CA ILE A 157 -9.58 -0.84 -4.01
C ILE A 157 -8.20 -0.92 -4.67
N LEU A 158 -8.16 -0.62 -5.95
CA LEU A 158 -6.93 -0.56 -6.74
C LEU A 158 -6.37 0.85 -6.69
N GLU A 159 -5.08 0.95 -6.98
CA GLU A 159 -4.40 2.22 -7.21
C GLU A 159 -5.19 3.12 -8.16
N GLY A 160 -5.44 4.36 -7.71
CA GLY A 160 -5.96 5.40 -8.59
C GLY A 160 -4.93 5.74 -9.65
N ALA A 161 -5.36 6.10 -10.86
CA ALA A 161 -4.47 6.67 -11.86
C ALA A 161 -3.88 7.97 -11.29
N GLY A 162 -2.67 7.88 -10.72
CA GLY A 162 -1.90 9.03 -10.31
C GLY A 162 -1.67 9.92 -11.53
N ASP A 163 -1.85 11.22 -11.36
CA ASP A 163 -1.31 12.17 -12.31
C ASP A 163 0.21 11.99 -12.28
N ASP A 164 0.83 11.56 -13.38
CA ASP A 164 2.29 11.36 -13.55
C ASP A 164 3.05 12.70 -13.51
N GLY A 165 2.66 13.59 -12.61
CA GLY A 165 3.35 14.83 -12.33
C GLY A 165 4.79 14.52 -11.91
N PRO A 166 5.75 15.38 -12.28
CA PRO A 166 7.14 15.18 -11.88
C PRO A 166 7.23 15.08 -10.36
N ALA A 167 8.09 14.18 -9.87
CA ALA A 167 8.46 14.17 -8.47
C ALA A 167 8.96 15.56 -8.07
N GLY A 168 8.37 16.11 -7.00
CA GLY A 168 8.77 17.39 -6.45
C GLY A 168 10.20 17.33 -5.89
N PRO A 169 10.83 18.49 -5.63
CA PRO A 169 12.06 18.53 -4.85
C PRO A 169 11.86 17.91 -3.45
N GLU A 170 12.94 17.44 -2.82
CA GLU A 170 12.88 16.80 -1.51
C GLU A 170 12.16 17.66 -0.46
N GLY A 171 11.08 17.13 0.13
CA GLY A 171 10.27 17.85 1.11
C GLY A 171 9.24 18.81 0.49
N ASP A 172 8.87 18.62 -0.78
CA ASP A 172 7.81 19.39 -1.42
C ASP A 172 6.48 19.20 -0.66
N PRO A 173 5.90 20.28 -0.10
CA PRO A 173 4.59 20.20 0.55
C PRO A 173 3.50 19.69 -0.40
N VAL A 174 3.65 19.86 -1.72
CA VAL A 174 2.69 19.35 -2.71
C VAL A 174 2.68 17.83 -2.78
N GLU A 175 3.84 17.17 -2.67
CA GLU A 175 3.95 15.71 -2.62
C GLU A 175 3.29 15.17 -1.36
N THR A 176 3.59 15.79 -0.21
CA THR A 176 3.01 15.41 1.08
C THR A 176 1.49 15.56 1.07
N ASP A 177 0.96 16.67 0.57
CA ASP A 177 -0.49 16.91 0.50
C ASP A 177 -1.20 15.90 -0.41
N ARG A 178 -0.57 15.49 -1.53
CA ARG A 178 -1.11 14.45 -2.42
C ARG A 178 -1.20 13.09 -1.72
N LEU A 179 -0.13 12.69 -1.03
CA LEU A 179 -0.08 11.43 -0.27
C LEU A 179 -1.13 11.40 0.85
N VAL A 180 -1.20 12.48 1.63
CA VAL A 180 -2.19 12.63 2.70
C VAL A 180 -3.59 12.51 2.14
N LYS A 181 -3.88 13.20 1.03
CA LYS A 181 -5.18 13.14 0.37
C LYS A 181 -5.50 11.71 -0.06
N ALA A 182 -4.63 11.08 -0.84
CA ALA A 182 -4.84 9.72 -1.35
C ALA A 182 -5.07 8.72 -0.21
N ALA A 183 -4.16 8.65 0.77
CA ALA A 183 -4.28 7.74 1.91
C ALA A 183 -5.57 7.97 2.71
N SER A 184 -5.98 9.24 2.88
CA SER A 184 -7.23 9.56 3.57
C SER A 184 -8.48 9.16 2.79
N GLU A 185 -8.47 9.30 1.47
CA GLU A 185 -9.60 8.93 0.60
C GLU A 185 -9.78 7.40 0.57
N ASP A 186 -8.69 6.65 0.43
CA ASP A 186 -8.70 5.18 0.48
C ASP A 186 -9.16 4.67 1.85
N ALA A 187 -8.64 5.27 2.93
CA ALA A 187 -9.07 4.92 4.29
C ALA A 187 -10.55 5.25 4.51
N ILE A 188 -11.06 6.39 4.02
CA ILE A 188 -12.49 6.75 4.12
C ILE A 188 -13.35 5.76 3.35
N LEU A 189 -12.94 5.37 2.13
CA LEU A 189 -13.69 4.44 1.30
C LEU A 189 -13.71 3.04 1.95
N ALA A 190 -12.56 2.53 2.39
CA ALA A 190 -12.48 1.27 3.12
C ALA A 190 -13.32 1.31 4.39
N TYR A 191 -13.21 2.36 5.21
CA TYR A 191 -13.99 2.50 6.44
C TYR A 191 -15.50 2.42 6.18
N ARG A 192 -16.00 3.08 5.13
CA ARG A 192 -17.42 3.05 4.74
C ARG A 192 -17.93 1.65 4.42
N LEU A 193 -17.06 0.78 3.90
CA LEU A 193 -17.43 -0.60 3.53
C LEU A 193 -17.38 -1.55 4.74
N LEU A 194 -16.73 -1.15 5.84
CA LEU A 194 -16.43 -2.00 7.00
C LEU A 194 -17.31 -1.68 8.23
N THR A 195 -18.17 -0.67 8.14
CA THR A 195 -19.11 -0.24 9.19
C THR A 195 -20.55 -0.39 8.74
#